data_AF-A0AAD3HQ16-F1
#
_entry.id   AF-A0AAD3HQ16-F1
#
_cell.length_a   1.000
_cell.length_b   1.000
_cell.length_c   1.000
_cell.angle_alpha   90.00
_cell.angle_beta   90.00
_cell.angle_gamma   90.00
#
_symmetry.space_group_name_H-M   'P 1'
#
loop_
_entity.id
_entity.type
_entity.pdbx_description
1 polymer ?
#
loop_
_entity_poly.entity_id
_entity_poly.type
_entity_poly.pdbx_seq_one_letter_code
_entity_poly.pdbx_strand_id
1 'polypeptide(L)'
;MSMVAGKMDAVSVNRVWEEHVKKENRTLRLNDQFCISNPRKMDILPEKPNRTVPTPNPDESTVAAATATLHSLAAAKDVDKAPQDRYALPISGNMEYGFFHRVQLSQTNPMFDHKHQPCELTDNAQEYLKSFNGIGPFTNRTAH
;
A
#
# COMPACT_ATOMS: atom_id res chain seq x y z
N MET A 1 -37.31 8.47 25.71
CA MET A 1 -38.60 8.83 26.33
C MET A 1 -39.56 7.67 26.13
N SER A 2 -39.88 6.94 27.20
CA SER A 2 -40.83 5.82 27.16
C SER A 2 -42.25 6.38 27.12
N MET A 3 -42.98 6.13 26.02
CA MET A 3 -44.40 6.44 25.91
C MET A 3 -45.18 5.46 26.79
N VAL A 4 -45.94 5.98 27.75
CA VAL A 4 -46.75 5.21 28.70
C VAL A 4 -47.84 4.44 27.94
N ALA A 5 -47.62 3.15 27.72
CA ALA A 5 -48.62 2.25 27.16
C ALA A 5 -49.74 2.03 28.20
N GLY A 6 -50.98 2.41 27.85
CA GLY A 6 -52.18 2.05 28.61
C GLY A 6 -53.15 3.17 28.96
N LYS A 7 -52.90 4.45 28.60
CA LYS A 7 -53.80 5.57 28.95
C LYS A 7 -54.53 6.25 27.78
N MET A 8 -54.27 5.88 26.53
CA MET A 8 -54.90 6.52 25.36
C MET A 8 -55.41 5.46 24.37
N ASP A 9 -56.60 5.72 23.83
CA ASP A 9 -57.19 4.91 22.77
C ASP A 9 -56.35 4.99 21.47
N ALA A 10 -56.37 3.93 20.68
CA ALA A 10 -55.58 3.79 19.46
C ALA A 10 -55.85 4.93 18.45
N VAL A 11 -57.09 5.42 18.36
CA VAL A 11 -57.45 6.57 17.51
C VAL A 11 -56.76 7.85 17.98
N SER A 12 -56.62 8.01 19.30
CA SER A 12 -55.97 9.19 19.90
C SER A 12 -54.46 9.19 19.65
N VAL A 13 -53.84 8.00 19.71
CA VAL A 13 -52.41 7.84 19.39
C VAL A 13 -52.14 8.18 17.92
N ASN A 14 -53.00 7.71 17.00
CA ASN A 14 -52.88 8.03 15.58
C ASN A 14 -53.02 9.53 15.31
N ARG A 15 -53.91 10.22 16.04
CA ARG A 15 -54.10 11.68 15.91
C ARG A 15 -52.88 12.47 16.40
N VAL A 16 -52.23 12.00 17.48
CA VAL A 16 -50.96 12.60 17.96
C VAL A 16 -49.84 12.39 16.93
N TRP A 17 -49.78 11.20 16.32
CA TRP A 17 -48.82 10.91 15.26
C TRP A 17 -49.04 11.78 14.02
N GLU A 18 -50.28 11.94 13.59
CA GLU A 18 -50.63 12.79 12.44
C GLU A 18 -50.21 14.25 12.67
N GLU A 19 -50.46 14.79 13.86
CA GLU A 19 -50.01 16.14 14.23
C GLU A 19 -48.48 16.26 14.27
N HIS A 20 -47.78 15.20 14.68
CA HIS A 20 -46.32 15.18 14.65
C HIS A 20 -45.79 15.24 13.21
N VAL A 21 -46.32 14.41 12.32
CA VAL A 21 -45.97 14.38 10.88
C VAL A 21 -46.28 15.72 10.21
N LYS A 22 -47.41 16.37 10.53
CA LYS A 22 -47.74 17.72 10.02
C LYS A 22 -46.72 18.77 10.46
N LYS A 23 -46.25 18.72 11.71
CA LYS A 23 -45.25 19.66 12.24
C LYS A 23 -43.88 19.42 11.62
N GLU A 24 -43.50 18.17 11.44
CA GLU A 24 -42.25 17.80 10.78
C GLU A 24 -42.24 18.29 9.33
N ASN A 25 -43.28 17.98 8.54
CA ASN A 25 -43.41 18.42 7.15
C ASN A 25 -43.41 19.95 6.99
N ARG A 26 -43.90 20.70 7.99
CA ARG A 26 -43.86 22.17 7.97
C ARG A 26 -42.45 22.73 8.20
N THR A 27 -41.64 22.01 8.97
CA THR A 27 -40.32 22.46 9.43
C THR A 27 -39.20 21.98 8.50
N LEU A 28 -39.40 20.82 7.88
CA LEU A 28 -38.47 20.19 6.95
C LEU A 28 -38.55 20.88 5.58
N ARG A 29 -37.98 22.09 5.49
CA ARG A 29 -37.72 22.74 4.22
C ARG A 29 -36.40 22.20 3.67
N LEU A 30 -36.48 21.29 2.70
CA LEU A 30 -35.31 20.97 1.88
C LEU A 30 -34.87 22.25 1.16
N ASN A 31 -33.62 22.63 1.33
CA ASN A 31 -33.06 23.72 0.54
C ASN A 31 -32.66 23.15 -0.82
N ASP A 32 -33.56 23.23 -1.80
CA ASP A 32 -33.33 22.71 -3.16
C ASP A 32 -32.35 23.58 -3.97
N GLN A 33 -31.99 24.77 -3.46
CA GLN A 33 -31.02 25.68 -4.06
C GLN A 33 -29.69 25.63 -3.30
N PHE A 34 -28.84 24.67 -3.69
CA PHE A 34 -27.42 24.63 -3.30
C PHE A 34 -26.59 25.65 -4.10
N CYS A 35 -27.08 26.88 -4.21
CA CYS A 35 -26.36 27.96 -4.89
C CYS A 35 -25.44 28.63 -3.87
N ILE A 36 -24.13 28.54 -4.05
CA ILE A 36 -23.20 29.39 -3.31
C ILE A 36 -23.45 30.83 -3.78
N SER A 37 -24.06 31.66 -2.94
CA SER A 37 -24.47 33.04 -3.28
C SER A 37 -23.29 33.93 -3.66
N ASN A 38 -22.07 33.59 -3.22
CA ASN A 38 -20.85 34.29 -3.58
C ASN A 38 -19.72 33.29 -3.92
N PRO A 39 -19.35 33.14 -5.20
CA PRO A 39 -18.32 32.19 -5.63
C PRO A 39 -16.92 32.50 -5.07
N ARG A 40 -16.68 33.72 -4.57
CA ARG A 40 -15.40 34.09 -3.91
C ARG A 40 -15.30 33.63 -2.46
N LYS A 41 -16.41 33.15 -1.87
CA LYS A 41 -16.46 32.59 -0.51
C LYS A 41 -16.50 31.06 -0.51
N MET A 42 -16.23 30.45 -1.66
CA MET A 42 -16.12 29.00 -1.75
C MET A 42 -14.77 28.58 -1.18
N ASP A 43 -14.78 27.81 -0.09
CA ASP A 43 -13.57 27.21 0.45
C ASP A 43 -13.04 26.18 -0.56
N ILE A 44 -11.94 26.55 -1.23
CA ILE A 44 -11.23 25.65 -2.13
C ILE A 44 -10.41 24.72 -1.24
N LEU A 45 -10.90 23.50 -1.01
CA LEU A 45 -10.12 22.47 -0.35
C LEU A 45 -8.93 22.11 -1.26
N PRO A 46 -7.68 22.29 -0.81
CA PRO A 46 -6.53 21.86 -1.58
C PRO A 46 -6.59 20.36 -1.77
N GLU A 47 -6.01 19.89 -2.88
CA GLU A 47 -5.97 18.46 -3.14
C GLU A 47 -5.23 17.73 -2.03
N LYS A 48 -5.62 16.46 -1.80
CA LYS A 48 -4.95 15.64 -0.80
C LYS A 48 -3.45 15.62 -1.11
N PRO A 49 -2.57 15.81 -0.11
CA PRO A 49 -1.12 15.81 -0.30
C PRO A 49 -0.59 14.50 -0.91
N ASN A 50 -1.40 13.43 -0.86
CA ASN A 50 -1.08 12.12 -1.42
C ASN A 50 -1.60 11.91 -2.85
N ARG A 51 -2.05 12.97 -3.55
CA ARG A 51 -2.46 12.85 -4.95
C ARG A 51 -1.22 12.73 -5.83
N THR A 52 -0.79 11.49 -6.07
CA THR A 52 0.22 11.20 -7.08
C THR A 52 -0.44 11.12 -8.45
N VAL A 53 -0.14 12.08 -9.33
CA VAL A 53 -0.46 11.95 -10.76
C VAL A 53 0.62 11.06 -11.38
N PRO A 54 0.28 9.91 -11.98
CA PRO A 54 1.26 9.09 -12.69
C PRO A 54 1.92 9.96 -13.76
N THR A 55 3.19 10.23 -13.59
CA THR A 55 3.97 10.95 -14.60
C THR A 55 4.19 9.97 -15.76
N PRO A 56 3.94 10.36 -17.02
CA PRO A 56 4.24 9.50 -18.14
C PRO A 56 5.73 9.12 -18.12
N ASN A 57 6.03 7.88 -18.48
CA ASN A 57 7.41 7.42 -18.58
C ASN A 57 8.17 8.35 -19.55
N PRO A 58 9.36 8.84 -19.18
CA PRO A 58 10.13 9.74 -20.03
C PRO A 58 10.57 9.02 -21.31
N ASP A 59 10.66 9.78 -22.40
CA ASP A 59 11.19 9.30 -23.68
C ASP A 59 12.68 8.95 -23.55
N GLU A 60 13.16 8.00 -24.35
CA GLU A 60 14.56 7.54 -24.34
C GLU A 60 15.57 8.68 -24.53
N SER A 61 15.22 9.69 -25.33
CA SER A 61 16.05 10.88 -25.57
C SER A 61 16.20 11.74 -24.31
N THR A 62 15.13 11.92 -23.54
CA THR A 62 15.16 12.66 -22.28
C THR A 62 15.93 11.92 -21.21
N VAL A 63 15.83 10.58 -21.17
CA VAL A 63 16.65 9.76 -20.29
C VAL A 63 18.13 9.91 -20.64
N ALA A 64 18.51 9.75 -21.91
CA ALA A 64 19.91 9.88 -22.34
C ALA A 64 20.52 11.25 -22.02
N ALA A 65 19.77 12.33 -22.24
CA ALA A 65 20.20 13.68 -21.89
C ALA A 65 20.40 13.85 -20.38
N ALA A 66 19.46 13.36 -19.57
CA ALA A 66 19.55 13.39 -18.10
C ALA A 66 20.78 12.62 -17.60
N THR A 67 21.03 11.42 -18.13
CA THR A 67 22.20 10.59 -17.80
C THR A 67 23.51 11.29 -18.16
N ALA A 68 23.57 11.97 -19.32
CA ALA A 68 24.74 12.75 -19.73
C ALA A 68 25.01 13.95 -18.79
N THR A 69 23.97 14.68 -18.38
CA THR A 69 24.10 15.75 -17.38
C THR A 69 24.52 15.22 -16.01
N LEU A 70 23.99 14.07 -15.57
CA LEU A 70 24.41 13.43 -14.33
C LEU A 70 25.88 13.02 -14.36
N HIS A 71 26.34 12.44 -15.47
CA HIS A 71 27.75 12.12 -15.66
C HIS A 71 28.64 13.36 -15.68
N SER A 72 28.17 14.47 -16.23
CA SER A 72 28.94 15.73 -16.28
C SER A 72 29.02 16.42 -14.93
N LEU A 73 27.93 16.46 -14.16
CA LEU A 73 27.85 17.19 -12.88
C LEU A 73 28.37 16.35 -11.71
N ALA A 74 28.08 15.05 -11.76
CA ALA A 74 28.47 14.06 -10.79
C ALA A 74 29.29 12.99 -11.51
N ALA A 75 30.41 13.39 -12.12
CA ALA A 75 31.50 12.49 -12.48
C ALA A 75 32.07 11.88 -11.19
N ALA A 76 31.26 11.07 -10.52
CA ALA A 76 31.60 10.34 -9.34
C ALA A 76 32.64 9.34 -9.82
N LYS A 77 33.90 9.68 -9.59
CA LYS A 77 35.00 8.73 -9.69
C LYS A 77 34.53 7.44 -9.03
N ASP A 78 34.58 6.35 -9.79
CA ASP A 78 34.18 5.01 -9.34
C ASP A 78 32.67 4.82 -9.07
N VAL A 79 31.77 5.27 -9.96
CA VAL A 79 30.32 4.90 -9.91
C VAL A 79 30.12 3.39 -9.94
N ASP A 80 30.89 2.70 -10.77
CA ASP A 80 30.73 1.27 -11.01
C ASP A 80 31.29 0.40 -9.86
N LYS A 81 32.04 1.01 -8.92
CA LYS A 81 32.59 0.28 -7.78
C LYS A 81 31.55 0.19 -6.67
N ALA A 82 31.47 -0.99 -6.06
CA ALA A 82 30.66 -1.17 -4.88
C ALA A 82 31.14 -0.24 -3.74
N PRO A 83 30.26 0.18 -2.81
CA PRO A 83 30.63 1.08 -1.72
C PRO A 83 31.85 0.62 -0.90
N GLN A 84 32.05 -0.69 -0.74
CA GLN A 84 33.18 -1.26 -0.01
C GLN A 84 34.52 -1.09 -0.74
N ASP A 85 34.49 -1.04 -2.07
CA ASP A 85 35.69 -0.85 -2.90
C ASP A 85 36.00 0.64 -3.11
N ARG A 86 35.00 1.50 -2.88
CA ARG A 86 35.10 2.96 -3.03
C ARG A 86 35.54 3.67 -1.75
N TYR A 87 35.09 3.19 -0.59
CA TYR A 87 35.32 3.84 0.68
C TYR A 87 35.99 2.87 1.67
N ALA A 88 36.91 3.38 2.49
CA ALA A 88 37.54 2.55 3.52
C ALA A 88 36.58 2.22 4.68
N LEU A 89 35.59 3.10 4.91
CA LEU A 89 34.59 3.00 5.98
C LEU A 89 33.24 3.51 5.47
N PRO A 90 32.12 3.06 6.06
CA PRO A 90 30.79 3.56 5.68
C PRO A 90 30.67 5.05 6.03
N ILE A 91 30.17 5.86 5.08
CA ILE A 91 30.07 7.32 5.22
C ILE A 91 28.70 7.74 5.77
N SER A 92 27.68 6.92 5.57
CA SER A 92 26.31 7.18 6.04
C SER A 92 25.78 5.97 6.79
N GLY A 93 24.81 6.19 7.69
CA GLY A 93 24.17 5.10 8.46
C GLY A 93 23.55 4.02 7.56
N ASN A 94 23.02 4.40 6.40
CA ASN A 94 22.48 3.43 5.43
C ASN A 94 23.57 2.54 4.81
N MET A 95 24.82 3.01 4.74
CA MET A 95 25.94 2.22 4.24
C MET A 95 26.50 1.26 5.28
N GLU A 96 26.26 1.47 6.58
CA GLU A 96 26.76 0.58 7.63
C GLU A 96 26.20 -0.84 7.49
N TYR A 97 24.95 -0.95 7.05
CA TYR A 97 24.31 -2.25 6.84
C TYR A 97 24.94 -2.98 5.65
N GLY A 98 25.63 -4.09 5.93
CA GLY A 98 26.28 -4.92 4.90
C GLY A 98 27.60 -4.37 4.36
N PHE A 99 28.13 -3.26 4.91
CA PHE A 99 29.45 -2.75 4.51
C PHE A 99 30.54 -3.81 4.72
N PHE A 100 30.52 -4.46 5.88
CA PHE A 100 31.52 -5.45 6.29
C PHE A 100 31.14 -6.89 5.92
N HIS A 101 30.28 -7.11 4.92
CA HIS A 101 29.86 -8.47 4.52
C HIS A 101 31.01 -9.38 4.06
N ARG A 102 32.12 -8.81 3.57
CA ARG A 102 33.33 -9.55 3.19
C ARG A 102 34.18 -9.94 4.40
N VAL A 103 34.01 -9.25 5.52
CA VAL A 103 34.65 -9.64 6.78
C VAL A 103 33.91 -10.89 7.24
N GLN A 104 34.64 -11.99 7.35
CA GLN A 104 34.10 -13.27 7.76
C GLN A 104 33.44 -13.09 9.13
N LEU A 105 32.10 -13.05 9.14
CA LEU A 105 31.36 -13.10 10.40
C LEU A 105 31.78 -14.38 11.11
N SER A 106 31.95 -14.30 12.43
CA SER A 106 32.26 -15.45 13.28
C SER A 106 31.40 -16.65 12.87
N GLN A 107 32.01 -17.83 12.76
CA GLN A 107 31.27 -19.05 12.43
C GLN A 107 30.06 -19.20 13.37
N THR A 108 28.90 -19.54 12.80
CA THR A 108 27.67 -19.76 13.57
C THR A 108 27.95 -20.79 14.67
N ASN A 109 27.55 -20.48 15.89
CA ASN A 109 27.72 -21.40 17.01
C ASN A 109 26.99 -22.72 16.70
N PRO A 110 27.68 -23.88 16.76
CA PRO A 110 27.07 -25.18 16.44
C PRO A 110 25.88 -25.52 17.35
N MET A 111 25.81 -24.95 18.56
CA MET A 111 24.68 -25.12 19.47
C MET A 111 23.37 -24.52 18.94
N PHE A 112 23.46 -23.54 18.02
CA PHE A 112 22.30 -22.84 17.44
C PHE A 112 22.22 -22.98 15.92
N ASP A 113 23.08 -23.79 15.29
CA ASP A 113 23.06 -24.03 13.83
C ASP A 113 22.02 -25.11 13.46
N HIS A 114 20.74 -24.77 13.62
CA HIS A 114 19.62 -25.65 13.29
C HIS A 114 19.12 -25.40 11.86
N LYS A 115 19.94 -25.75 10.86
CA LYS A 115 19.54 -25.67 9.46
C LYS A 115 18.42 -26.66 9.17
N HIS A 116 17.40 -26.21 8.45
CA HIS A 116 16.37 -27.09 7.93
C HIS A 116 17.00 -28.04 6.91
N GLN A 117 17.09 -29.32 7.29
CA GLN A 117 17.43 -30.39 6.37
C GLN A 117 16.13 -30.92 5.75
N PRO A 118 16.15 -31.31 4.47
CA PRO A 118 15.03 -32.05 3.92
C PRO A 118 14.84 -33.34 4.70
N CYS A 119 13.58 -33.71 4.91
CA CYS A 119 13.21 -35.02 5.44
C CYS A 119 12.76 -35.94 4.30
N GLU A 120 12.64 -37.23 4.58
CA GLU A 120 12.27 -38.27 3.60
C GLU A 120 11.00 -37.93 2.81
N LEU A 121 10.01 -37.29 3.46
CA LEU A 121 8.78 -36.83 2.82
C LEU A 121 9.04 -35.71 1.79
N THR A 122 9.87 -34.74 2.14
CA THR A 122 10.22 -33.64 1.22
C THR A 122 11.12 -34.11 0.09
N ASP A 123 12.02 -35.07 0.35
CA ASP A 123 12.85 -35.68 -0.69
C ASP A 123 11.99 -36.50 -1.67
N ASN A 124 11.08 -37.33 -1.16
CA ASN A 124 10.15 -38.08 -1.99
C ASN A 124 9.27 -37.15 -2.83
N ALA A 125 8.74 -36.07 -2.24
CA ALA A 125 7.94 -35.10 -2.99
C ALA A 125 8.76 -34.42 -4.12
N GLN A 126 10.03 -34.11 -3.87
CA GLN A 126 10.93 -33.56 -4.89
C GLN A 126 11.24 -34.59 -5.99
N GLU A 127 11.53 -35.84 -5.63
CA GLU A 127 11.76 -36.93 -6.58
C GLU A 127 10.52 -37.21 -7.43
N TYR A 128 9.34 -37.20 -6.81
CA TYR A 128 8.07 -37.35 -7.47
C TYR A 128 7.89 -36.25 -8.54
N LEU A 129 8.09 -34.97 -8.19
CA LEU A 129 8.04 -33.87 -9.17
C LEU A 129 9.09 -34.01 -10.28
N LYS A 130 10.31 -34.45 -9.95
CA LYS A 130 11.37 -34.70 -10.95
C LYS A 130 10.99 -35.82 -11.92
N SER A 131 10.32 -36.87 -11.45
CA SER A 131 9.87 -37.99 -12.27
C SER A 131 8.80 -37.62 -13.29
N PHE A 132 8.10 -36.49 -13.10
CA PHE A 132 7.12 -35.92 -14.03
C PHE A 132 7.64 -34.65 -14.74
N ASN A 133 8.94 -34.57 -15.02
CA ASN A 133 9.59 -33.45 -15.72
C ASN A 133 9.32 -32.06 -15.08
N GLY A 134 9.17 -32.01 -13.75
CA GLY A 134 8.95 -30.78 -12.99
C GLY A 134 7.51 -30.24 -13.05
N ILE A 135 6.58 -30.97 -13.67
CA ILE A 135 5.16 -30.63 -13.71
C ILE A 135 4.43 -31.61 -12.80
N GLY A 136 3.81 -31.11 -11.74
CA GLY A 136 3.05 -31.94 -10.83
C GLY A 136 1.86 -32.59 -11.56
N PRO A 137 1.55 -33.88 -11.33
CA PRO A 137 0.46 -34.57 -12.02
C PRO A 137 -0.93 -33.97 -11.74
N PHE A 138 -1.06 -33.13 -10.70
CA PHE A 138 -2.29 -32.40 -10.35
C PHE A 138 -2.29 -30.94 -10.81
N THR A 139 -1.25 -30.48 -11.52
CA THR A 139 -1.26 -29.13 -12.10
C THR A 139 -2.04 -29.16 -13.41
N ASN A 140 -3.32 -28.78 -13.35
CA ASN A 140 -4.10 -28.52 -14.55
C ASN A 140 -3.51 -27.30 -15.26
N ARG A 141 -2.82 -27.50 -16.41
CA ARG A 141 -2.63 -26.41 -17.37
C ARG A 141 -3.99 -26.10 -17.98
N THR A 142 -4.75 -25.21 -17.35
CA THR A 142 -5.79 -24.47 -18.07
C THR A 142 -5.06 -23.55 -19.04
N ALA A 143 -4.87 -24.02 -20.27
CA ALA A 143 -4.44 -23.19 -21.38
C ALA A 143 -5.56 -22.18 -21.66
N HIS A 144 -5.31 -20.92 -21.31
CA HIS A 144 -6.02 -19.75 -21.82
C HIS A 144 -5.12 -19.07 -22.86
#